data_AF-A0A822C284-F1
#
_entry.id   AF-A0A822C284-F1
#
_cell.length_a   1.000
_cell.length_b   1.000
_cell.length_c   1.000
_cell.angle_alpha   90.00
_cell.angle_beta   90.00
_cell.angle_gamma   90.00
#
_symmetry.space_group_name_H-M   'P 1'
#
loop_
_entity.id
_entity.type
_entity.pdbx_description
1 polymer ?
#
loop_
_entity_poly.entity_id
_entity_poly.type
_entity_poly.pdbx_seq_one_letter_code
_entity_poly.pdbx_strand_id
1 'polypeptide(L)'
;MTEPMKPSYWYCDACTRCLLHGEYRFNCTVCDNYDYCEQCFTTVDPPHPHRMVPELAYGREETKECAGVDMATAIRAAIAMYSDRHCMGTRDVDKENPSHYMDSYSWLTFKIIGDRSKNFGHGLRRLIEPRGISDNGTSIHFMGDIEKAGSIKKYDYVTIKPDDCLTIINTSGSTGFPKGAMISESAFRATFPRWCLPSSLERITLSYRPLAWAADRDAVITTFLSGGRTGFSTEDPSRLMEELALVRPTYFGGPPSIWNKIYTEFKTSLALLTTRCPPEAKADEEQRLLQQFSKLIPNRCRSVAIGGAMVSPIVLDFMKRCFTHCSVNESYGITEGGSGTYNDLVEDSL
;
A
#
# COMPACT_ATOMS: atom_id res chain seq x y z
N MET A 1 6.24 11.61 33.96
CA MET A 1 7.08 12.41 33.05
C MET A 1 6.84 11.85 31.65
N THR A 2 6.30 12.66 30.73
CA THR A 2 6.07 12.25 29.35
C THR A 2 7.42 12.07 28.66
N GLU A 3 7.61 10.93 28.00
CA GLU A 3 8.82 10.66 27.21
C GLU A 3 8.98 11.76 26.14
N PRO A 4 10.18 12.34 25.95
CA PRO A 4 10.37 13.39 24.96
C PRO A 4 10.09 12.85 23.55
N MET A 5 9.31 13.61 22.76
CA MET A 5 8.95 13.21 21.39
C MET A 5 10.21 13.07 20.52
N LYS A 6 10.26 11.99 19.73
CA LYS A 6 11.42 11.65 18.89
C LYS A 6 11.51 12.57 17.66
N PRO A 7 12.70 12.93 17.17
CA PRO A 7 12.86 13.71 15.93
C PRO A 7 12.47 12.89 14.69
N SER A 8 11.82 13.51 13.70
CA SER A 8 11.38 12.87 12.45
C SER A 8 12.37 13.00 11.29
N TYR A 9 12.04 12.37 10.17
CA TYR A 9 12.73 12.57 8.88
C TYR A 9 12.36 13.89 8.20
N TRP A 10 11.30 14.56 8.67
CA TRP A 10 10.69 15.69 8.00
C TRP A 10 11.09 17.02 8.63
N TYR A 11 11.26 18.01 7.78
CA TYR A 11 11.56 19.38 8.16
C TYR A 11 10.54 20.29 7.49
N CYS A 12 10.22 21.39 8.14
CA CYS A 12 9.40 22.41 7.52
C CYS A 12 10.21 23.18 6.47
N ASP A 13 9.75 23.24 5.22
CA ASP A 13 10.43 23.97 4.15
C ASP A 13 10.45 25.49 4.34
N ALA A 14 9.59 26.05 5.20
CA ALA A 14 9.57 27.47 5.50
C ALA A 14 10.52 27.87 6.64
N CYS A 15 10.44 27.18 7.80
CA CYS A 15 11.21 27.54 8.99
C CYS A 15 12.40 26.61 9.26
N THR A 16 12.59 25.56 8.46
CA THR A 16 13.63 24.53 8.59
C THR A 16 13.60 23.72 9.90
N ARG A 17 12.60 23.93 10.76
CA ARG A 17 12.45 23.15 12.00
C ARG A 17 12.19 21.68 11.70
N CYS A 18 12.80 20.79 12.47
CA CYS A 18 12.43 19.38 12.48
C CYS A 18 11.01 19.23 13.01
N LEU A 19 10.18 18.49 12.28
CA LEU A 19 8.87 18.05 12.75
C LEU A 19 9.07 16.85 13.68
N LEU A 20 8.37 16.77 14.79
CA LEU A 20 8.54 15.66 15.75
C LEU A 20 7.62 14.49 15.40
N HIS A 21 7.99 13.28 15.83
CA HIS A 21 7.21 12.06 15.64
C HIS A 21 5.80 12.24 16.23
N GLY A 22 4.77 12.12 15.40
CA GLY A 22 3.37 12.29 15.78
C GLY A 22 2.83 13.72 15.63
N GLU A 23 3.67 14.71 15.29
CA GLU A 23 3.18 16.04 14.91
C GLU A 23 2.53 16.01 13.52
N TYR A 24 1.57 16.91 13.28
CA TYR A 24 1.08 17.12 11.91
C TYR A 24 2.11 17.88 11.06
N ARG A 25 2.39 17.32 9.89
CA ARG A 25 3.02 17.98 8.75
C ARG A 25 1.97 18.27 7.70
N PHE A 26 2.03 19.44 7.08
CA PHE A 26 1.15 19.83 5.99
C PHE A 26 1.92 19.59 4.69
N ASN A 27 1.64 18.47 4.04
CA ASN A 27 2.34 18.04 2.85
C ASN A 27 1.68 18.62 1.59
N CYS A 28 2.46 19.27 0.74
CA CYS A 28 1.97 19.81 -0.53
C CYS A 28 1.51 18.70 -1.48
N THR A 29 0.37 18.90 -2.16
CA THR A 29 -0.16 17.92 -3.11
C THR A 29 0.54 17.87 -4.45
N VAL A 30 1.31 18.91 -4.78
CA VAL A 30 1.88 19.12 -6.12
C VAL A 30 3.41 19.17 -6.09
N CYS A 31 4.02 19.80 -5.08
CA CYS A 31 5.47 19.92 -4.96
C CYS A 31 6.12 18.66 -4.40
N ASP A 32 7.36 18.43 -4.80
CA ASP A 32 8.14 17.26 -4.40
C ASP A 32 8.64 17.42 -2.96
N ASN A 33 8.20 16.53 -2.06
CA ASN A 33 8.61 16.48 -0.65
C ASN A 33 8.58 17.85 0.07
N TYR A 34 7.56 18.67 -0.22
CA TYR A 34 7.40 19.99 0.38
C TYR A 34 6.41 19.94 1.53
N ASP A 35 6.87 20.28 2.74
CA ASP A 35 6.15 20.15 3.99
C ASP A 35 6.18 21.46 4.80
N TYR A 36 5.03 21.84 5.37
CA TYR A 36 4.96 22.86 6.40
C TYR A 36 4.69 22.25 7.77
N CYS A 37 5.28 22.85 8.81
CA CYS A 37 4.75 22.68 10.15
C CYS A 37 3.39 23.40 10.25
N GLU A 38 2.55 23.01 11.20
CA GLU A 38 1.23 23.62 11.42
C GLU A 38 1.28 25.16 11.52
N GLN A 39 2.28 25.70 12.21
CA GLN A 39 2.46 27.14 12.32
C GLN A 39 2.76 27.77 10.96
N CYS A 40 3.75 27.27 10.21
CA CYS A 40 4.08 27.83 8.89
C CYS A 40 2.93 27.69 7.89
N PHE A 41 2.16 26.60 7.96
CA PHE A 41 0.97 26.42 7.14
C PHE A 41 -0.08 27.53 7.36
N THR A 42 -0.19 28.05 8.57
CA THR A 42 -1.16 29.10 8.92
C THR A 42 -0.60 30.52 8.83
N THR A 43 0.73 30.70 8.86
CA THR A 43 1.35 32.03 8.97
C THR A 43 2.15 32.50 7.76
N VAL A 44 2.54 31.61 6.83
CA VAL A 44 3.33 32.00 5.65
C VAL A 44 2.47 32.80 4.67
N ASP A 45 2.96 33.99 4.28
CA ASP A 45 2.32 34.91 3.35
C ASP A 45 3.33 35.35 2.26
N PRO A 46 3.02 35.21 0.95
CA PRO A 46 1.83 34.56 0.41
C PRO A 46 1.80 33.06 0.78
N PRO A 47 0.61 32.48 0.98
CA PRO A 47 0.49 31.05 1.25
C PRO A 47 1.05 30.23 0.09
N HIS A 48 1.51 29.01 0.40
CA HIS A 48 1.97 28.10 -0.64
C HIS A 48 0.86 27.90 -1.70
N PRO A 49 1.16 28.03 -3.01
CA PRO A 49 0.13 28.14 -4.05
C PRO A 49 -0.65 26.84 -4.30
N HIS A 50 -0.20 25.71 -3.74
CA HIS A 50 -0.83 24.41 -3.91
C HIS A 50 -1.54 23.95 -2.65
N ARG A 51 -2.58 23.12 -2.82
CA ARG A 51 -3.29 22.46 -1.72
C ARG A 51 -2.29 21.68 -0.85
N MET A 52 -2.43 21.78 0.47
CA MET A 52 -1.66 21.01 1.44
C MET A 52 -2.59 20.08 2.22
N VAL A 53 -2.11 18.87 2.53
CA VAL A 53 -2.88 17.85 3.26
C VAL A 53 -2.16 17.53 4.56
N PRO A 54 -2.88 17.49 5.70
CA PRO A 54 -2.27 17.11 6.97
C PRO A 54 -1.92 15.62 6.99
N GLU A 55 -0.69 15.32 7.36
CA GLU A 55 -0.16 13.97 7.58
C GLU A 55 0.61 13.95 8.91
N LEU A 56 0.78 12.78 9.53
CA LEU A 56 1.63 12.67 10.72
C LEU A 56 3.11 12.57 10.29
N ALA A 57 3.97 13.37 10.91
CA ALA A 57 5.41 13.25 10.80
C ALA A 57 5.89 12.06 11.62
N TYR A 58 6.86 11.30 11.13
CA TYR A 58 7.34 10.10 11.81
C TYR A 58 8.84 10.10 12.07
N GLY A 59 9.16 9.79 13.32
CA GLY A 59 10.49 9.69 13.91
C GLY A 59 11.50 8.86 13.12
N ARG A 60 12.79 9.15 13.29
CA ARG A 60 13.85 8.19 12.99
C ARG A 60 13.62 6.92 13.81
N GLU A 61 13.61 5.77 13.16
CA GLU A 61 13.39 4.51 13.86
C GLU A 61 14.70 3.87 14.32
N GLU A 62 14.63 3.13 15.43
CA GLU A 62 15.65 2.15 15.76
C GLU A 62 15.55 1.00 14.76
N THR A 63 16.63 0.77 14.01
CA THR A 63 16.73 -0.38 13.13
C THR A 63 16.74 -1.66 13.94
N LYS A 64 15.66 -2.45 13.88
CA LYS A 64 15.62 -3.81 14.41
C LYS A 64 15.50 -4.79 13.26
N GLU A 65 16.62 -5.43 12.92
CA GLU A 65 16.62 -6.55 12.00
C GLU A 65 15.61 -7.59 12.49
N CYS A 66 14.60 -7.85 11.65
CA CYS A 66 13.67 -8.96 11.81
C CYS A 66 14.12 -10.17 10.98
N ALA A 67 15.41 -10.22 10.61
CA ALA A 67 15.96 -11.36 9.89
C ALA A 67 15.85 -12.61 10.76
N GLY A 68 15.24 -13.68 10.22
CA GLY A 68 15.10 -14.96 10.91
C GLY A 68 13.98 -15.06 11.95
N VAL A 69 13.09 -14.06 12.07
CA VAL A 69 11.86 -14.22 12.86
C VAL A 69 10.68 -14.65 11.99
N ASP A 70 9.75 -15.39 12.57
CA ASP A 70 8.53 -15.82 11.90
C ASP A 70 7.60 -14.63 11.57
N MET A 71 6.73 -14.81 10.57
CA MET A 71 5.79 -13.77 10.13
C MET A 71 4.92 -13.18 11.25
N ALA A 72 4.47 -13.98 12.22
CA ALA A 72 3.62 -13.48 13.30
C ALA A 72 4.43 -12.62 14.28
N THR A 73 5.69 -12.98 14.55
CA THR A 73 6.62 -12.15 15.31
C THR A 73 6.92 -10.83 14.60
N ALA A 74 7.15 -10.86 13.28
CA ALA A 74 7.36 -9.64 12.49
C ALA A 74 6.15 -8.69 12.52
N ILE A 75 4.93 -9.21 12.36
CA ILE A 75 3.68 -8.43 12.46
C ILE A 75 3.53 -7.79 13.84
N ARG A 76 3.79 -8.54 14.93
CA ARG A 76 3.74 -8.01 16.30
C ARG A 76 4.80 -6.93 16.54
N ALA A 77 6.00 -7.11 16.00
CA ALA A 77 7.06 -6.11 16.08
C ALA A 77 6.65 -4.81 15.37
N ALA A 78 6.10 -4.90 14.15
CA ALA A 78 5.58 -3.75 13.41
C ALA A 78 4.47 -3.02 14.20
N ILE A 79 3.51 -3.75 14.78
CA ILE A 79 2.45 -3.16 15.63
C ILE A 79 3.05 -2.39 16.82
N ALA A 80 4.03 -2.98 17.50
CA ALA A 80 4.65 -2.34 18.67
C ALA A 80 5.48 -1.11 18.27
N MET A 81 6.23 -1.19 17.18
CA MET A 81 7.07 -0.09 16.68
C MET A 81 6.26 1.08 16.12
N TYR A 82 5.11 0.78 15.51
CA TYR A 82 4.30 1.75 14.76
C TYR A 82 2.96 2.07 15.40
N SER A 83 2.77 1.73 16.67
CA SER A 83 1.50 1.84 17.41
C SER A 83 0.63 3.03 16.99
N ASP A 84 1.21 4.22 16.94
CA ASP A 84 0.47 5.46 16.74
C ASP A 84 0.37 5.89 15.25
N ARG A 85 1.04 5.17 14.34
CA ARG A 85 0.94 5.42 12.90
C ARG A 85 -0.38 4.93 12.34
N HIS A 86 -0.91 5.65 11.37
CA HIS A 86 -1.98 5.15 10.50
C HIS A 86 -1.46 4.01 9.63
N CYS A 87 -2.29 2.98 9.40
CA CYS A 87 -1.89 1.80 8.61
C CYS A 87 -2.97 1.29 7.65
N MET A 88 -4.25 1.45 7.97
CA MET A 88 -5.35 0.97 7.13
C MET A 88 -6.38 2.07 6.95
N GLY A 89 -6.66 2.46 5.71
CA GLY A 89 -7.56 3.54 5.38
C GLY A 89 -8.74 3.06 4.54
N THR A 90 -9.94 3.54 4.83
CA THR A 90 -11.13 3.34 4.00
C THR A 90 -11.78 4.67 3.67
N ARG A 91 -12.53 4.74 2.56
CA ARG A 91 -13.40 5.89 2.28
C ARG A 91 -14.78 5.63 2.86
N ASP A 92 -15.23 6.53 3.71
CA ASP A 92 -16.59 6.47 4.24
C ASP A 92 -17.58 6.91 3.16
N VAL A 93 -18.75 6.27 3.17
CA VAL A 93 -19.89 6.69 2.34
C VAL A 93 -20.58 7.88 3.02
N ASP A 94 -21.00 8.86 2.23
CA ASP A 94 -21.82 9.96 2.71
C ASP A 94 -23.12 9.41 3.30
N LYS A 95 -23.39 9.74 4.57
CA LYS A 95 -24.60 9.29 5.27
C LYS A 95 -25.87 9.90 4.68
N GLU A 96 -25.77 11.10 4.09
CA GLU A 96 -26.91 11.80 3.47
C GLU A 96 -27.05 11.45 1.98
N ASN A 97 -25.98 10.96 1.35
CA ASN A 97 -25.98 10.55 -0.05
C ASN A 97 -25.18 9.25 -0.29
N PRO A 98 -25.80 8.07 -0.13
CA PRO A 98 -25.11 6.79 -0.24
C PRO A 98 -24.45 6.47 -1.60
N SER A 99 -24.67 7.29 -2.62
CA SER A 99 -23.98 7.18 -3.93
C SER A 99 -22.64 7.90 -3.97
N HIS A 100 -22.30 8.65 -2.92
CA HIS A 100 -21.09 9.45 -2.82
C HIS A 100 -20.18 8.95 -1.70
N TYR A 101 -18.89 8.87 -2.00
CA TYR A 101 -17.85 8.64 -1.01
C TYR A 101 -17.27 9.98 -0.56
N MET A 102 -16.82 10.05 0.68
CA MET A 102 -16.12 11.22 1.22
C MET A 102 -14.83 11.49 0.44
N ASP A 103 -14.44 12.75 0.33
CA ASP A 103 -13.19 13.21 -0.30
C ASP A 103 -11.95 13.03 0.60
N SER A 104 -12.01 12.05 1.50
CA SER A 104 -10.97 11.74 2.47
C SER A 104 -11.01 10.26 2.87
N TYR A 105 -9.86 9.74 3.27
CA TYR A 105 -9.74 8.43 3.90
C TYR A 105 -9.80 8.56 5.43
N SER A 106 -10.57 7.69 6.06
CA SER A 106 -10.58 7.44 7.49
C SER A 106 -9.56 6.36 7.81
N TRP A 107 -8.63 6.63 8.73
CA TRP A 107 -7.48 5.78 8.99
C TRP A 107 -7.53 5.14 10.37
N LEU A 108 -7.23 3.84 10.44
CA LEU A 108 -6.96 3.11 11.66
C LEU A 108 -5.46 3.07 11.93
N THR A 109 -5.09 3.12 13.21
CA THR A 109 -3.69 3.00 13.65
C THR A 109 -3.24 1.55 13.79
N PHE A 110 -1.93 1.31 13.78
CA PHE A 110 -1.35 0.00 14.11
C PHE A 110 -1.82 -0.50 15.47
N LYS A 111 -1.97 0.38 16.47
CA LYS A 111 -2.50 0.02 17.79
C LYS A 111 -3.90 -0.56 17.69
N ILE A 112 -4.81 0.12 16.99
CA ILE A 112 -6.20 -0.34 16.84
C ILE A 112 -6.22 -1.67 16.10
N ILE A 113 -5.52 -1.78 14.97
CA ILE A 113 -5.46 -3.02 14.18
C ILE A 113 -4.82 -4.15 14.99
N GLY A 114 -3.75 -3.89 15.73
CA GLY A 114 -3.07 -4.87 16.55
C GLY A 114 -3.93 -5.37 17.72
N ASP A 115 -4.65 -4.49 18.40
CA ASP A 115 -5.58 -4.87 19.46
C ASP A 115 -6.73 -5.73 18.91
N ARG A 116 -7.32 -5.34 17.76
CA ARG A 116 -8.37 -6.11 17.09
C ARG A 116 -7.88 -7.47 16.60
N SER A 117 -6.74 -7.53 15.92
CA SER A 117 -6.14 -8.78 15.42
C SER A 117 -5.83 -9.76 16.54
N LYS A 118 -5.24 -9.27 17.64
CA LYS A 118 -4.96 -10.06 18.85
C LYS A 118 -6.23 -10.63 19.46
N ASN A 119 -7.25 -9.81 19.65
CA ASN A 119 -8.55 -10.23 20.20
C ASN A 119 -9.22 -11.25 19.27
N PHE A 120 -9.26 -10.98 17.96
CA PHE A 120 -9.85 -11.88 16.98
C PHE A 120 -9.20 -13.26 16.99
N GLY A 121 -7.86 -13.33 16.95
CA GLY A 121 -7.14 -14.61 16.95
C GLY A 121 -7.40 -15.47 18.20
N HIS A 122 -7.52 -14.85 19.38
CA HIS A 122 -7.84 -15.56 20.62
C HIS A 122 -9.32 -15.94 20.71
N GLY A 123 -10.19 -15.14 20.11
CA GLY A 123 -11.61 -15.45 19.96
C GLY A 123 -11.84 -16.69 19.11
N LEU A 124 -11.15 -16.80 17.97
CA LEU A 124 -11.23 -17.98 17.10
C LEU A 124 -10.88 -19.27 17.84
N ARG A 125 -9.80 -19.27 18.64
CA ARG A 125 -9.40 -20.45 19.42
C ARG A 125 -10.42 -20.91 20.47
N ARG A 126 -11.26 -19.99 20.94
CA ARG A 126 -12.28 -20.27 21.95
C ARG A 126 -13.59 -20.73 21.35
N LEU A 127 -13.95 -20.12 20.22
CA LEU A 127 -15.24 -20.34 19.58
C LEU A 127 -15.21 -21.46 18.55
N ILE A 128 -14.04 -21.76 17.99
CA ILE A 128 -13.87 -22.81 16.99
C ILE A 128 -13.13 -23.96 17.67
N GLU A 129 -13.83 -25.07 17.88
CA GLU A 129 -13.19 -26.31 18.30
C GLU A 129 -12.14 -26.72 17.24
N PRO A 130 -10.90 -27.06 17.64
CA PRO A 130 -9.92 -27.62 16.72
C PRO A 130 -10.53 -28.87 16.08
N ARG A 131 -10.61 -28.90 14.74
CA ARG A 131 -11.28 -29.95 13.92
C ARG A 131 -11.27 -31.34 14.58
N GLY A 132 -12.29 -31.59 15.40
CA GLY A 132 -12.79 -32.90 15.77
C GLY A 132 -14.09 -33.06 14.99
N ILE A 133 -14.30 -34.23 14.40
CA ILE A 133 -15.53 -34.55 13.69
C ILE A 133 -16.64 -34.61 14.74
N SER A 134 -17.23 -33.47 15.08
CA SER A 134 -18.52 -33.38 15.76
C SER A 134 -19.54 -32.96 14.72
N ASP A 135 -20.66 -33.67 14.67
CA ASP A 135 -21.76 -33.56 13.71
C ASP A 135 -22.60 -32.28 13.97
N ASN A 136 -21.94 -31.20 14.38
CA ASN A 136 -22.56 -29.95 14.78
C ASN A 136 -22.64 -29.05 13.55
N GLY A 137 -23.87 -28.69 13.17
CA GLY A 137 -24.17 -27.88 11.99
C GLY A 137 -23.43 -26.53 11.95
N THR A 138 -23.51 -25.85 10.80
CA THR A 138 -22.88 -24.56 10.55
C THR A 138 -23.25 -23.51 11.60
N SER A 139 -22.27 -23.00 12.35
CA SER A 139 -22.42 -21.82 13.21
C SER A 139 -21.98 -20.55 12.51
N ILE A 140 -22.71 -19.44 12.71
CA ILE A 140 -22.37 -18.11 12.19
C ILE A 140 -21.91 -17.26 13.38
N HIS A 141 -20.73 -16.67 13.27
CA HIS A 141 -20.17 -15.76 14.28
C HIS A 141 -19.84 -14.42 13.61
N PHE A 142 -20.29 -13.32 14.20
CA PHE A 142 -19.89 -11.99 13.74
C PHE A 142 -18.48 -11.66 14.24
N MET A 143 -17.73 -10.88 13.44
CA MET A 143 -16.37 -10.45 13.76
C MET A 143 -16.26 -9.83 15.17
N GLY A 144 -17.20 -8.96 15.54
CA GLY A 144 -17.22 -8.31 16.85
C GLY A 144 -17.43 -9.28 18.03
N ASP A 145 -18.22 -10.34 17.83
CA ASP A 145 -18.42 -11.37 18.87
C ASP A 145 -17.16 -12.20 19.08
N ILE A 146 -16.44 -12.50 17.98
CA ILE A 146 -15.15 -13.19 18.03
C ILE A 146 -14.12 -12.32 18.77
N GLU A 147 -13.98 -11.05 18.37
CA GLU A 147 -13.09 -10.10 19.05
C GLU A 147 -13.42 -9.98 20.55
N LYS A 148 -14.71 -9.87 20.91
CA LYS A 148 -15.16 -9.81 22.31
C LYS A 148 -14.81 -11.08 23.08
N ALA A 149 -15.03 -12.26 22.49
CA ALA A 149 -14.71 -13.54 23.11
C ALA A 149 -13.20 -13.73 23.35
N GLY A 150 -12.35 -13.09 22.54
CA GLY A 150 -10.90 -13.15 22.69
C GLY A 150 -10.27 -12.01 23.50
N SER A 151 -11.05 -11.05 23.98
CA SER A 151 -10.55 -9.98 24.86
C SER A 151 -10.25 -10.53 26.26
N ILE A 152 -8.96 -10.74 26.56
CA ILE A 152 -8.51 -11.48 27.75
C ILE A 152 -7.37 -10.78 28.48
N LYS A 153 -7.15 -11.19 29.74
CA LYS A 153 -6.09 -10.62 30.59
C LYS A 153 -4.68 -11.07 30.23
N LYS A 154 -4.55 -12.29 29.71
CA LYS A 154 -3.26 -12.90 29.33
C LYS A 154 -3.42 -13.54 27.96
N TYR A 155 -2.55 -13.15 27.04
CA TYR A 155 -2.53 -13.66 25.67
C TYR A 155 -1.42 -14.70 25.52
N ASP A 156 -1.68 -15.73 24.72
CA ASP A 156 -0.82 -16.88 24.50
C ASP A 156 -0.71 -17.15 22.99
N TYR A 157 0.51 -17.03 22.48
CA TYR A 157 0.79 -17.15 21.05
C TYR A 157 1.21 -18.58 20.70
N VAL A 158 0.81 -19.06 19.52
CA VAL A 158 1.34 -20.33 18.99
C VAL A 158 2.73 -20.10 18.43
N THR A 159 3.58 -21.10 18.59
CA THR A 159 4.82 -21.23 17.83
C THR A 159 4.49 -21.66 16.41
N ILE A 160 5.01 -20.93 15.41
CA ILE A 160 4.84 -21.23 13.99
C ILE A 160 6.11 -21.91 13.49
N LYS A 161 5.96 -22.92 12.64
CA LYS A 161 7.05 -23.63 11.96
C LYS A 161 7.16 -23.19 10.50
N PRO A 162 8.35 -23.26 9.89
CA PRO A 162 8.56 -22.90 8.47
C PRO A 162 7.58 -23.56 7.49
N ASP A 163 7.20 -24.82 7.71
CA ASP A 163 6.32 -25.58 6.81
C ASP A 163 4.83 -25.43 7.13
N ASP A 164 4.46 -24.67 8.16
CA ASP A 164 3.05 -24.43 8.49
C ASP A 164 2.39 -23.64 7.35
N CYS A 165 1.22 -24.10 6.90
CA CYS A 165 0.44 -23.39 5.89
C CYS A 165 -0.12 -22.09 6.48
N LEU A 166 0.43 -20.95 6.07
CA LEU A 166 0.03 -19.63 6.54
C LEU A 166 -1.20 -19.14 5.79
N THR A 167 -1.28 -19.41 4.49
CA THR A 167 -2.38 -18.94 3.67
C THR A 167 -2.64 -19.80 2.44
N ILE A 168 -3.87 -19.72 1.93
CA ILE A 168 -4.31 -20.39 0.70
C ILE A 168 -4.72 -19.32 -0.31
N ILE A 169 -4.25 -19.46 -1.54
CA ILE A 169 -4.61 -18.58 -2.67
C ILE A 169 -5.27 -19.42 -3.75
N ASN A 170 -6.50 -19.08 -4.12
CA ASN A 170 -7.22 -19.82 -5.16
C ASN A 170 -6.75 -19.37 -6.55
N THR A 171 -6.40 -20.33 -7.40
CA THR A 171 -6.06 -20.12 -8.81
C THR A 171 -7.18 -20.63 -9.72
N SER A 172 -7.31 -20.03 -10.90
CA SER A 172 -8.41 -20.29 -11.85
C SER A 172 -8.44 -21.73 -12.39
N GLY A 173 -7.34 -22.47 -12.28
CA GLY A 173 -7.25 -23.90 -12.63
C GLY A 173 -7.61 -24.17 -14.10
N SER A 174 -6.62 -24.46 -14.95
CA SER A 174 -6.86 -24.84 -16.36
C SER A 174 -7.77 -26.08 -16.54
N THR A 175 -7.95 -26.87 -15.48
CA THR A 175 -8.77 -28.10 -15.44
C THR A 175 -10.23 -27.86 -15.04
N GLY A 176 -10.68 -26.61 -14.90
CA GLY A 176 -12.09 -26.24 -14.64
C GLY A 176 -12.49 -26.13 -13.17
N PHE A 177 -11.74 -26.75 -12.25
CA PHE A 177 -11.92 -26.59 -10.81
C PHE A 177 -10.87 -25.64 -10.22
N PRO A 178 -11.27 -24.66 -9.37
CA PRO A 178 -10.32 -23.82 -8.64
C PRO A 178 -9.38 -24.68 -7.79
N LYS A 179 -8.10 -24.33 -7.77
CA LYS A 179 -7.09 -25.00 -6.93
C LYS A 179 -6.62 -24.03 -5.86
N GLY A 180 -6.48 -24.50 -4.62
CA GLY A 180 -5.90 -23.71 -3.53
C GLY A 180 -4.38 -23.93 -3.46
N ALA A 181 -3.60 -22.94 -3.88
CA ALA A 181 -2.16 -22.92 -3.64
C ALA A 181 -1.92 -22.70 -2.15
N MET A 182 -1.37 -23.70 -1.47
CA MET A 182 -0.96 -23.59 -0.07
C MET A 182 0.41 -22.92 0.01
N ILE A 183 0.49 -21.82 0.75
CA ILE A 183 1.73 -21.08 0.94
C ILE A 183 2.20 -21.29 2.39
N SER A 184 3.39 -21.87 2.55
CA SER A 184 4.00 -22.08 3.86
C SER A 184 4.47 -20.76 4.48
N GLU A 185 4.73 -20.76 5.79
CA GLU A 185 5.35 -19.64 6.49
C GLU A 185 6.66 -19.21 5.81
N SER A 186 7.53 -20.17 5.51
CA SER A 186 8.84 -19.91 4.90
C SER A 186 8.71 -19.33 3.49
N ALA A 187 7.82 -19.87 2.67
CA ALA A 187 7.58 -19.40 1.31
C ALA A 187 6.98 -17.98 1.32
N PHE A 188 6.03 -17.71 2.22
CA PHE A 188 5.46 -16.38 2.36
C PHE A 188 6.51 -15.38 2.88
N ARG A 189 7.30 -15.77 3.89
CA ARG A 189 8.35 -14.92 4.44
C ARG A 189 9.44 -14.61 3.41
N ALA A 190 9.76 -15.56 2.53
CA ALA A 190 10.72 -15.40 1.44
C ALA A 190 10.28 -14.39 0.35
N THR A 191 9.02 -13.93 0.37
CA THR A 191 8.56 -12.80 -0.46
C THR A 191 8.99 -11.44 0.12
N PHE A 192 9.42 -11.39 1.38
CA PHE A 192 9.77 -10.15 2.07
C PHE A 192 11.25 -9.93 2.47
N PRO A 193 12.27 -10.57 1.84
CA PRO A 193 13.65 -10.60 2.34
C PRO A 193 14.34 -9.23 2.28
N ARG A 194 13.81 -8.28 1.49
CA ARG A 194 14.34 -6.92 1.35
C ARG A 194 13.57 -5.84 2.13
N TRP A 195 12.55 -6.20 2.90
CA TRP A 195 11.79 -5.24 3.68
C TRP A 195 12.24 -5.26 5.14
N CYS A 196 13.39 -4.64 5.36
CA CYS A 196 13.85 -4.32 6.70
C CYS A 196 12.88 -3.28 7.27
N LEU A 197 12.06 -3.70 8.22
CA LEU A 197 11.74 -2.84 9.35
C LEU A 197 13.07 -2.25 9.85
N PRO A 198 13.27 -0.93 9.89
CA PRO A 198 12.64 0.20 9.20
C PRO A 198 13.27 0.54 7.86
N SER A 199 12.45 1.01 6.92
CA SER A 199 12.92 1.94 5.89
C SER A 199 12.66 3.37 6.39
N SER A 200 13.55 4.32 6.10
CA SER A 200 13.35 5.75 6.42
C SER A 200 12.19 6.40 5.65
N LEU A 201 11.43 5.61 4.90
CA LEU A 201 10.50 6.03 3.88
C LEU A 201 9.10 5.52 4.23
N GLU A 202 8.15 6.44 4.32
CA GLU A 202 6.75 6.07 4.48
C GLU A 202 6.26 5.35 3.22
N ARG A 203 6.03 4.04 3.34
CA ARG A 203 5.39 3.25 2.29
C ARG A 203 3.88 3.51 2.32
N ILE A 204 3.34 4.03 1.22
CA ILE A 204 1.91 4.26 1.04
C ILE A 204 1.46 3.52 -0.20
N THR A 205 0.43 2.69 -0.08
CA THR A 205 -0.12 1.92 -1.20
C THR A 205 -1.64 2.08 -1.30
N LEU A 206 -2.17 1.87 -2.50
CA LEU A 206 -3.59 1.71 -2.75
C LEU A 206 -3.86 0.21 -3.03
N SER A 207 -4.69 -0.41 -2.19
CA SER A 207 -5.19 -1.78 -2.38
C SER A 207 -6.51 -1.68 -3.15
N TYR A 208 -6.45 -1.96 -4.46
CA TYR A 208 -7.60 -1.88 -5.37
C TYR A 208 -7.92 -3.21 -6.06
N ARG A 209 -7.15 -4.26 -5.74
CA ARG A 209 -7.39 -5.64 -6.23
C ARG A 209 -7.85 -6.51 -5.06
N PRO A 210 -8.58 -7.59 -5.33
CA PRO A 210 -8.98 -8.50 -4.26
C PRO A 210 -7.75 -9.02 -3.50
N LEU A 211 -7.81 -9.04 -2.16
CA LEU A 211 -6.79 -9.70 -1.31
C LEU A 211 -6.75 -11.23 -1.51
N ALA A 212 -7.68 -11.78 -2.30
CA ALA A 212 -7.61 -13.14 -2.82
C ALA A 212 -6.49 -13.33 -3.84
N TRP A 213 -5.92 -12.26 -4.41
CA TRP A 213 -4.78 -12.31 -5.31
C TRP A 213 -3.48 -12.06 -4.54
N ALA A 214 -2.43 -12.84 -4.85
CA ALA A 214 -1.13 -12.75 -4.18
C ALA A 214 -0.59 -11.30 -4.20
N ALA A 215 -0.57 -10.66 -5.36
CA ALA A 215 0.08 -9.36 -5.53
C ALA A 215 -0.47 -8.24 -4.62
N ASP A 216 -1.79 -8.22 -4.34
CA ASP A 216 -2.35 -7.20 -3.45
C ASP A 216 -2.16 -7.57 -1.98
N ARG A 217 -2.29 -8.86 -1.65
CA ARG A 217 -1.97 -9.39 -0.33
C ARG A 217 -0.52 -9.06 0.06
N ASP A 218 0.43 -9.32 -0.83
CA ASP A 218 1.85 -9.05 -0.61
C ASP A 218 2.09 -7.55 -0.47
N ALA A 219 1.44 -6.71 -1.29
CA ALA A 219 1.56 -5.27 -1.20
C ALA A 219 1.05 -4.73 0.14
N VAL A 220 -0.09 -5.21 0.66
CA VAL A 220 -0.63 -4.82 1.96
C VAL A 220 0.27 -5.28 3.10
N ILE A 221 0.70 -6.54 3.10
CA ILE A 221 1.56 -7.08 4.17
C ILE A 221 2.92 -6.39 4.17
N THR A 222 3.54 -6.18 3.01
CA THR A 222 4.80 -5.43 2.88
C THR A 222 4.66 -4.00 3.41
N THR A 223 3.55 -3.34 3.09
CA THR A 223 3.28 -1.97 3.55
C THR A 223 3.10 -1.94 5.06
N PHE A 224 2.38 -2.89 5.62
CA PHE A 224 2.21 -3.01 7.06
C PHE A 224 3.53 -3.29 7.77
N LEU A 225 4.30 -4.26 7.27
CA LEU A 225 5.63 -4.62 7.76
C LEU A 225 6.69 -3.54 7.52
N SER A 226 6.39 -2.42 6.87
CA SER A 226 7.32 -1.28 6.76
C SER A 226 6.86 -0.08 7.56
N GLY A 227 5.82 -0.22 8.38
CA GLY A 227 5.22 0.90 9.12
C GLY A 227 4.50 1.90 8.24
N GLY A 228 4.12 1.46 7.05
CA GLY A 228 3.40 2.22 6.06
C GLY A 228 1.88 2.14 6.23
N ARG A 229 1.17 2.71 5.26
CA ARG A 229 -0.30 2.71 5.24
C ARG A 229 -0.88 2.33 3.88
N THR A 230 -1.97 1.57 3.92
CA THR A 230 -2.71 1.12 2.74
C THR A 230 -4.09 1.76 2.75
N GLY A 231 -4.42 2.51 1.69
CA GLY A 231 -5.79 2.90 1.40
C GLY A 231 -6.50 1.77 0.65
N PHE A 232 -7.67 1.36 1.10
CA PHE A 232 -8.51 0.36 0.43
C PHE A 232 -9.49 1.05 -0.51
N SER A 233 -9.51 0.60 -1.75
CA SER A 233 -10.40 1.10 -2.80
C SER A 233 -11.87 0.83 -2.45
N THR A 234 -12.73 1.70 -2.98
CA THR A 234 -14.19 1.59 -3.01
C THR A 234 -14.71 0.51 -3.97
N GLU A 235 -13.80 -0.26 -4.57
CA GLU A 235 -14.06 -1.36 -5.51
C GLU A 235 -14.69 -0.93 -6.85
N ASP A 236 -14.78 0.38 -7.10
CA ASP A 236 -15.24 0.96 -8.35
C ASP A 236 -14.05 1.35 -9.24
N PRO A 237 -13.77 0.59 -10.32
CA PRO A 237 -12.62 0.86 -11.20
C PRO A 237 -12.68 2.23 -11.88
N SER A 238 -13.85 2.85 -11.98
CA SER A 238 -14.00 4.19 -12.58
C SER A 238 -13.41 5.28 -11.68
N ARG A 239 -13.30 5.02 -10.37
CA ARG A 239 -12.77 5.95 -9.36
C ARG A 239 -11.28 5.81 -9.12
N LEU A 240 -10.60 4.86 -9.76
CA LEU A 240 -9.19 4.57 -9.50
C LEU A 240 -8.30 5.82 -9.53
N MET A 241 -8.48 6.71 -10.51
CA MET A 241 -7.67 7.93 -10.62
C MET A 241 -7.96 8.95 -9.51
N GLU A 242 -9.23 9.06 -9.11
CA GLU A 242 -9.65 9.87 -7.96
C GLU A 242 -9.03 9.32 -6.67
N GLU A 243 -9.07 8.00 -6.47
CA GLU A 243 -8.51 7.34 -5.30
C GLU A 243 -6.98 7.45 -5.24
N LEU A 244 -6.29 7.37 -6.38
CA LEU A 244 -4.86 7.63 -6.47
C LEU A 244 -4.52 9.07 -6.08
N ALA A 245 -5.33 10.04 -6.50
CA ALA A 245 -5.17 11.45 -6.13
C ALA A 245 -5.40 11.70 -4.63
N LEU A 246 -6.29 10.92 -3.98
CA LEU A 246 -6.56 11.01 -2.54
C LEU A 246 -5.51 10.28 -1.69
N VAL A 247 -5.19 9.03 -2.02
CA VAL A 247 -4.23 8.20 -1.26
C VAL A 247 -2.79 8.69 -1.46
N ARG A 248 -2.48 9.20 -2.65
CA ARG A 248 -1.15 9.66 -3.05
C ARG A 248 -0.05 8.64 -2.74
N PRO A 249 -0.13 7.42 -3.30
CA PRO A 249 0.80 6.35 -2.95
C PRO A 249 2.26 6.70 -3.23
N THR A 250 3.17 6.15 -2.42
CA THR A 250 4.61 6.18 -2.69
C THR A 250 5.05 5.00 -3.56
N TYR A 251 4.20 3.98 -3.70
CA TYR A 251 4.38 2.81 -4.56
C TYR A 251 3.06 2.43 -5.23
N PHE A 252 3.05 2.22 -6.55
CA PHE A 252 1.84 1.80 -7.27
C PHE A 252 2.12 0.71 -8.30
N GLY A 253 1.51 -0.47 -8.11
CA GLY A 253 1.60 -1.59 -9.04
C GLY A 253 0.30 -1.80 -9.81
N GLY A 254 0.40 -2.01 -11.13
CA GLY A 254 -0.73 -2.17 -12.04
C GLY A 254 -0.57 -3.37 -12.98
N PRO A 255 -1.63 -4.14 -13.28
CA PRO A 255 -1.60 -5.07 -14.40
C PRO A 255 -1.50 -4.30 -15.73
N PRO A 256 -1.04 -4.95 -16.82
CA PRO A 256 -0.94 -4.31 -18.14
C PRO A 256 -2.23 -3.64 -18.60
N SER A 257 -3.40 -4.17 -18.22
CA SER A 257 -4.71 -3.59 -18.59
C SER A 257 -4.91 -2.15 -18.12
N ILE A 258 -4.33 -1.73 -16.98
CA ILE A 258 -4.40 -0.34 -16.51
C ILE A 258 -3.49 0.54 -17.36
N TRP A 259 -2.23 0.12 -17.52
CA TRP A 259 -1.22 0.88 -18.26
C TRP A 259 -1.56 1.00 -19.75
N ASN A 260 -2.15 -0.04 -20.35
CA ASN A 260 -2.64 -0.04 -21.73
C ASN A 260 -3.74 1.01 -21.94
N LYS A 261 -4.65 1.19 -20.96
CA LYS A 261 -5.70 2.20 -21.05
C LYS A 261 -5.12 3.61 -21.00
N ILE A 262 -4.20 3.86 -20.07
CA ILE A 262 -3.49 5.15 -19.97
C ILE A 262 -2.71 5.44 -21.26
N TYR A 263 -2.01 4.45 -21.80
CA TYR A 263 -1.28 4.60 -23.07
C TYR A 263 -2.21 4.86 -24.26
N THR A 264 -3.37 4.20 -24.32
CA THR A 264 -4.36 4.42 -25.38
C THR A 264 -4.94 5.84 -25.31
N GLU A 265 -5.22 6.32 -24.11
CA GLU A 265 -5.68 7.69 -23.89
C GLU A 265 -4.61 8.71 -24.29
N PHE A 266 -3.36 8.47 -23.91
CA PHE A 266 -2.21 9.29 -24.33
C PHE A 266 -2.09 9.36 -25.85
N LYS A 267 -2.11 8.21 -26.55
CA LYS A 267 -2.03 8.17 -28.02
C LYS A 267 -3.19 8.91 -28.69
N THR A 268 -4.40 8.76 -28.15
CA THR A 268 -5.59 9.41 -28.70
C THR A 268 -5.48 10.92 -28.55
N SER A 269 -5.11 11.39 -27.35
CA SER A 269 -4.85 12.80 -27.07
C SER A 269 -3.73 13.37 -27.94
N LEU A 270 -2.62 12.64 -28.10
CA LEU A 270 -1.50 13.05 -28.94
C LEU A 270 -1.90 13.17 -30.41
N ALA A 271 -2.66 12.22 -30.94
CA ALA A 271 -3.15 12.26 -32.32
C ALA A 271 -4.03 13.49 -32.55
N LEU A 272 -4.95 13.79 -31.63
CA LEU A 272 -5.82 14.96 -31.71
C LEU A 272 -5.03 16.28 -31.66
N LEU A 273 -4.09 16.41 -30.72
CA LEU A 273 -3.25 17.59 -30.59
C LEU A 273 -2.38 17.81 -31.85
N THR A 274 -1.75 16.76 -32.35
CA THR A 274 -0.78 16.86 -33.45
C THR A 274 -1.43 16.87 -34.85
N THR A 275 -2.75 16.67 -34.96
CA THR A 275 -3.47 16.65 -36.25
C THR A 275 -3.29 17.95 -37.05
N ARG A 276 -3.22 19.10 -36.36
CA ARG A 276 -3.10 20.42 -36.99
C ARG A 276 -1.76 21.11 -36.72
N CYS A 277 -0.82 20.41 -36.09
CA CYS A 277 0.49 20.96 -35.75
C CYS A 277 1.50 20.76 -36.89
N PRO A 278 2.33 21.77 -37.19
CA PRO A 278 3.51 21.59 -38.03
C PRO A 278 4.40 20.44 -37.50
N PRO A 279 5.08 19.67 -38.38
CA PRO A 279 5.93 18.55 -37.97
C PRO A 279 6.95 18.90 -36.88
N GLU A 280 7.55 20.08 -36.95
CA GLU A 280 8.54 20.60 -36.01
C GLU A 280 8.00 20.83 -34.60
N ALA A 281 6.69 21.07 -34.45
CA ALA A 281 6.06 21.31 -33.15
C ALA A 281 5.55 20.02 -32.48
N LYS A 282 5.50 18.89 -33.19
CA LYS A 282 4.90 17.65 -32.67
C LYS A 282 5.66 17.08 -31.47
N ALA A 283 6.99 17.19 -31.45
CA ALA A 283 7.82 16.71 -30.34
C ALA A 283 7.56 17.52 -29.06
N ASP A 284 7.42 18.84 -29.17
CA ASP A 284 7.11 19.71 -28.03
C ASP A 284 5.72 19.42 -27.46
N GLU A 285 4.72 19.19 -28.33
CA GLU A 285 3.37 18.79 -27.90
C GLU A 285 3.36 17.42 -27.23
N GLU A 286 4.13 16.45 -27.75
CA GLU A 286 4.28 15.15 -27.09
C GLU A 286 4.90 15.29 -25.70
N GLN A 287 5.94 16.11 -25.56
CA GLN A 287 6.60 16.34 -24.28
C GLN A 287 5.67 17.03 -23.27
N ARG A 288 4.88 18.01 -23.70
CA ARG A 288 3.86 18.66 -22.87
C ARG A 288 2.79 17.67 -22.42
N LEU A 289 2.34 16.80 -23.32
CA LEU A 289 1.35 15.79 -22.99
C LEU A 289 1.90 14.74 -22.02
N LEU A 290 3.14 14.29 -22.20
CA LEU A 290 3.82 13.41 -21.24
C LEU A 290 3.89 14.03 -19.84
N GLN A 291 4.18 15.33 -19.73
CA GLN A 291 4.17 16.07 -18.46
C GLN A 291 2.77 16.23 -17.85
N GLN A 292 1.71 16.19 -18.66
CA GLN A 292 0.33 16.18 -18.14
C GLN A 292 -0.02 14.80 -17.60
N PHE A 293 0.29 13.73 -18.35
CA PHE A 293 0.03 12.35 -17.94
C PHE A 293 0.89 11.91 -16.76
N SER A 294 2.10 12.45 -16.59
CA SER A 294 2.97 12.12 -15.46
C SER A 294 2.30 12.42 -14.12
N LYS A 295 1.42 13.44 -14.07
CA LYS A 295 0.66 13.86 -12.88
C LYS A 295 -0.41 12.85 -12.43
N LEU A 296 -0.75 11.86 -13.25
CA LEU A 296 -1.62 10.75 -12.84
C LEU A 296 -0.99 9.93 -11.71
N ILE A 297 0.34 9.87 -11.69
CA ILE A 297 1.10 9.23 -10.63
C ILE A 297 1.68 10.34 -9.73
N PRO A 298 1.38 10.35 -8.43
CA PRO A 298 1.87 11.39 -7.52
C PRO A 298 3.39 11.53 -7.60
N ASN A 299 3.92 12.75 -7.50
CA ASN A 299 5.37 12.98 -7.54
C ASN A 299 6.12 12.30 -6.38
N ARG A 300 5.44 12.07 -5.24
CA ARG A 300 6.01 11.30 -4.11
C ARG A 300 6.12 9.79 -4.39
N CYS A 301 5.56 9.31 -5.50
CA CYS A 301 5.70 7.93 -5.94
C CYS A 301 7.14 7.68 -6.35
N ARG A 302 7.78 6.70 -5.70
CA ARG A 302 9.17 6.32 -5.97
C ARG A 302 9.27 5.19 -6.98
N SER A 303 8.20 4.41 -7.10
CA SER A 303 8.19 3.23 -7.92
C SER A 303 6.79 2.92 -8.42
N VAL A 304 6.69 2.73 -9.73
CA VAL A 304 5.55 2.07 -10.36
C VAL A 304 5.96 0.71 -10.89
N ALA A 305 5.03 -0.23 -10.86
CA ALA A 305 5.25 -1.58 -11.38
C ALA A 305 4.19 -1.98 -12.41
N ILE A 306 4.64 -2.69 -13.45
CA ILE A 306 3.79 -3.38 -14.42
C ILE A 306 4.05 -4.89 -14.32
N GLY A 307 3.00 -5.70 -14.27
CA GLY A 307 3.19 -7.15 -14.11
C GLY A 307 1.93 -7.98 -13.98
N GLY A 308 2.10 -9.28 -13.81
CA GLY A 308 1.00 -10.26 -13.68
C GLY A 308 0.41 -10.76 -15.01
N ALA A 309 0.88 -10.22 -16.14
CA ALA A 309 0.60 -10.73 -17.49
C ALA A 309 1.69 -10.20 -18.45
N MET A 310 1.64 -10.64 -19.71
CA MET A 310 2.58 -10.19 -20.76
C MET A 310 2.57 -8.66 -20.88
N VAL A 311 3.77 -8.07 -20.81
CA VAL A 311 3.98 -6.63 -20.89
C VAL A 311 4.32 -6.24 -22.33
N SER A 312 3.67 -5.20 -22.84
CA SER A 312 4.01 -4.65 -24.16
C SER A 312 5.26 -3.78 -24.06
N PRO A 313 6.31 -4.02 -24.87
CA PRO A 313 7.52 -3.18 -24.85
C PRO A 313 7.23 -1.70 -25.11
N ILE A 314 6.26 -1.41 -25.97
CA ILE A 314 5.86 -0.04 -26.32
C ILE A 314 5.20 0.67 -25.12
N VAL A 315 4.41 -0.06 -24.33
CA VAL A 315 3.76 0.50 -23.14
C VAL A 315 4.78 0.71 -22.03
N LEU A 316 5.73 -0.21 -21.88
CA LEU A 316 6.84 -0.06 -20.94
C LEU A 316 7.72 1.15 -21.28
N ASP A 317 8.05 1.36 -22.56
CA ASP A 317 8.78 2.54 -23.03
C ASP A 317 8.01 3.83 -22.72
N PHE A 318 6.71 3.86 -23.04
CA PHE A 318 5.84 4.98 -22.69
C PHE A 318 5.87 5.28 -21.18
N MET A 319 5.73 4.26 -20.33
CA MET A 319 5.77 4.44 -18.87
C MET A 319 7.10 5.05 -18.43
N LYS A 320 8.24 4.58 -18.95
CA LYS A 320 9.57 5.11 -18.63
C LYS A 320 9.74 6.58 -19.06
N ARG A 321 9.16 6.97 -20.20
CA ARG A 321 9.18 8.34 -20.71
C ARG A 321 8.22 9.27 -19.97
N CYS A 322 7.08 8.74 -19.52
CA CYS A 322 6.04 9.50 -18.84
C CYS A 322 6.33 9.72 -17.35
N PHE A 323 6.79 8.69 -16.64
CA PHE A 323 6.96 8.71 -15.18
C PHE A 323 8.43 8.83 -14.76
N THR A 324 9.13 9.82 -15.31
CA THR A 324 10.58 10.03 -15.10
C THR A 324 10.96 10.36 -13.66
N HIS A 325 10.01 10.77 -12.83
CA HIS A 325 10.20 11.05 -11.40
C HIS A 325 10.27 9.79 -10.53
N CYS A 326 9.95 8.61 -11.09
CA CYS A 326 9.90 7.36 -10.34
C CYS A 326 10.55 6.21 -11.11
N SER A 327 10.90 5.13 -10.40
CA SER A 327 11.37 3.91 -11.03
C SER A 327 10.21 3.15 -11.68
N VAL A 328 10.37 2.74 -12.94
CA VAL A 328 9.40 1.88 -13.64
C VAL A 328 9.94 0.46 -13.66
N ASN A 329 9.24 -0.45 -12.99
CA ASN A 329 9.68 -1.83 -12.82
C ASN A 329 8.73 -2.81 -13.52
N GLU A 330 9.31 -3.77 -14.23
CA GLU A 330 8.59 -4.93 -14.73
C GLU A 330 8.67 -6.05 -13.69
N SER A 331 7.53 -6.69 -13.43
CA SER A 331 7.44 -7.78 -12.46
C SER A 331 6.72 -8.98 -13.07
N TYR A 332 7.28 -10.16 -12.86
CA TYR A 332 6.69 -11.43 -13.26
C TYR A 332 6.63 -12.36 -12.05
N GLY A 333 5.57 -13.13 -11.92
CA GLY A 333 5.41 -14.06 -10.81
C GLY A 333 4.21 -14.96 -11.01
N ILE A 334 4.27 -16.13 -10.40
CA ILE A 334 3.17 -17.09 -10.36
C ILE A 334 2.79 -17.33 -8.90
N THR A 335 1.50 -17.59 -8.64
CA THR A 335 0.99 -17.76 -7.27
C THR A 335 1.65 -18.94 -6.57
N GLU A 336 1.89 -20.02 -7.31
CA GLU A 336 2.49 -21.26 -6.84
C GLU A 336 3.95 -21.12 -6.41
N GLY A 337 4.65 -20.09 -6.92
CA GLY A 337 6.08 -19.89 -6.67
C GLY A 337 6.38 -19.13 -5.37
N GLY A 338 5.40 -18.44 -4.78
CA GLY A 338 5.59 -17.59 -3.59
C GLY A 338 6.51 -16.37 -3.80
N SER A 339 7.27 -16.32 -4.89
CA SER A 339 8.19 -15.24 -5.27
C SER A 339 7.98 -14.80 -6.72
N GLY A 340 8.48 -13.61 -7.04
CA GLY A 340 8.47 -13.03 -8.39
C GLY A 340 9.86 -12.58 -8.83
N THR A 341 10.03 -12.40 -10.13
CA THR A 341 11.20 -11.76 -10.74
C THR A 341 10.91 -10.27 -10.97
N TYR A 342 11.94 -9.44 -10.84
CA TYR A 342 11.86 -8.00 -11.10
C TYR A 342 12.92 -7.60 -12.11
N ASN A 343 12.51 -6.96 -13.21
CA ASN A 343 13.41 -6.48 -14.28
C ASN A 343 14.40 -7.56 -14.76
N ASP A 344 13.90 -8.76 -15.08
CA ASP A 344 14.68 -9.93 -15.50
C ASP A 344 15.70 -10.47 -14.48
N LEU A 345 15.69 -9.95 -13.24
CA LEU A 345 16.46 -10.50 -12.13
C LEU A 345 15.57 -11.46 -11.33
N VAL A 346 16.04 -12.70 -11.17
CA VAL A 346 15.44 -13.65 -10.24
C VAL A 346 15.89 -13.27 -8.83
N GLU A 347 14.96 -13.05 -7.91
CA GLU A 347 15.31 -13.04 -6.49
C GLU A 347 15.59 -14.49 -6.04
N ASP A 348 16.84 -14.93 -6.26
CA ASP A 348 17.36 -16.23 -5.82
C ASP A 348 17.61 -16.25 -4.31
N SER A 349 16.57 -16.03 -3.52
CA SER A 349 16.59 -16.29 -2.08
C SER A 349 15.44 -17.21 -1.69
N LEU A 350 15.54 -18.47 -2.14
CA LEU A 350 14.83 -19.61 -1.57
C LEU A 350 15.57 -20.12 -0.32
#